data_AF-A0A848VM19-F1
#
_entry.id   AF-A0A848VM19-F1
#
_cell.length_a   1.000
_cell.length_b   1.000
_cell.length_c   1.000
_cell.angle_alpha   90.00
_cell.angle_beta   90.00
_cell.angle_gamma   90.00
#
_symmetry.space_group_name_H-M   'P 1'
#
loop_
_entity.id
_entity.type
_entity.pdbx_description
1 polymer ?
#
loop_
_entity_poly.entity_id
_entity_poly.type
_entity_poly.pdbx_seq_one_letter_code
_entity_poly.pdbx_strand_id
1 'polypeptide(L)' 'LSDGLLSFRWVNVIDSFEMPVRVRVGPGRFEWIHPTPHWKFVEANLEDGSRLEVDPGFYVESRSAHPD' A
#
# COMPACT_ATOMS: atom_id res chain seq x y z
N LEU A 1 -10.36 -1.30 0.62
CA LEU A 1 -10.19 -2.02 1.90
C LEU A 1 -11.29 -3.05 1.93
N SER A 2 -10.97 -4.28 2.26
CA SER A 2 -11.97 -5.32 2.47
C SER A 2 -11.61 -5.97 3.79
N ASP A 3 -12.54 -5.97 4.75
CA ASP A 3 -12.39 -6.63 6.05
C ASP A 3 -11.16 -6.22 6.88
N GLY A 4 -10.74 -4.95 6.82
CA GLY A 4 -9.57 -4.46 7.57
C GLY A 4 -8.23 -4.96 7.01
N LEU A 5 -8.20 -5.40 5.75
CA LEU A 5 -6.99 -5.78 5.04
C LEU A 5 -6.65 -4.76 3.95
N LEU A 6 -5.38 -4.35 3.93
CA LEU A 6 -4.76 -3.67 2.80
C LEU A 6 -4.12 -4.72 1.89
N SER A 7 -4.71 -4.88 0.71
CA SER A 7 -4.16 -5.72 -0.36
C SER A 7 -3.27 -4.90 -1.28
N PHE A 8 -2.11 -5.40 -1.64
CA PHE A 8 -1.18 -4.71 -2.54
C PHE A 8 -0.43 -5.67 -3.48
N ARG A 9 -0.01 -5.12 -4.62
CA ARG A 9 0.96 -5.70 -5.55
C ARG A 9 1.61 -4.58 -6.36
N TRP A 10 2.80 -4.81 -6.87
CA TRP A 10 3.45 -3.95 -7.84
C TRP A 10 3.13 -4.44 -9.25
N VAL A 11 2.62 -3.53 -10.07
CA VAL A 11 2.44 -3.76 -11.52
C VAL A 11 3.66 -3.15 -12.21
N ASN A 12 4.19 -3.85 -13.23
CA ASN A 12 5.33 -3.35 -14.02
C ASN A 12 6.61 -3.09 -13.20
N VAL A 13 6.99 -4.09 -12.39
CA VAL A 13 8.22 -4.09 -11.60
C VAL A 13 9.25 -5.02 -12.25
N ILE A 14 10.50 -4.59 -12.34
CA ILE A 14 11.61 -5.46 -12.79
C ILE A 14 12.06 -6.34 -11.61
N ASP A 15 12.55 -7.54 -11.91
CA ASP A 15 12.89 -8.56 -10.89
C ASP A 15 13.96 -8.13 -9.87
N SER A 16 14.66 -7.02 -10.12
CA SER A 16 15.69 -6.46 -9.24
C SER A 16 15.30 -5.16 -8.53
N PHE A 17 14.04 -4.73 -8.67
CA PHE A 17 13.57 -3.51 -8.01
C PHE A 17 13.22 -3.77 -6.55
N GLU A 18 14.09 -3.29 -5.66
CA GLU A 18 14.05 -3.53 -4.21
C GLU A 18 13.90 -2.21 -3.43
N MET A 19 12.90 -1.40 -3.78
CA MET A 19 12.59 -0.17 -3.04
C MET A 19 11.29 -0.34 -2.24
N PRO A 20 11.38 -0.63 -0.93
CA PRO A 20 10.19 -0.67 -0.09
C PRO A 20 9.63 0.74 0.09
N VAL A 21 8.31 0.83 0.25
CA VAL A 21 7.62 2.09 0.60
C VAL A 21 6.96 1.94 1.96
N ARG A 22 6.88 3.05 2.67
CA ARG A 22 6.24 3.09 3.98
C ARG A 22 4.83 3.64 3.83
N VAL A 23 3.83 2.89 4.28
CA VAL A 23 2.41 3.25 4.12
C VAL A 23 1.71 3.32 5.47
N ARG A 24 0.74 4.22 5.60
CA ARG A 24 -0.11 4.29 6.79
C ARG A 24 -1.11 3.14 6.75
N VAL A 25 -1.17 2.36 7.83
CA VAL A 25 -2.12 1.24 8.01
C VAL A 25 -3.07 1.48 9.20
N GLY A 26 -2.95 2.61 9.88
CA GLY A 26 -3.88 3.05 10.92
C GLY A 26 -3.43 4.36 11.58
N PRO A 27 -4.16 4.85 12.60
CA PRO A 27 -3.80 6.08 13.30
C PRO A 27 -2.40 5.97 13.92
N GLY A 28 -1.45 6.77 13.42
CA GLY A 28 -0.05 6.76 13.86
C GLY A 28 0.74 5.47 13.51
N ARG A 29 0.13 4.50 12.83
CA ARG A 29 0.76 3.21 12.48
C ARG A 29 1.17 3.19 11.02
N PHE A 30 2.46 2.91 10.79
CA PHE A 30 3.06 2.79 9.47
C PHE A 30 3.76 1.44 9.32
N GLU A 31 3.64 0.86 8.14
CA GLU A 31 4.29 -0.39 7.79
C GLU A 31 5.10 -0.25 6.50
N TRP A 32 6.20 -1.00 6.44
CA TRP A 32 6.99 -1.15 5.24
C TRP A 32 6.37 -2.24 4.38
N ILE A 33 6.11 -1.92 3.12
CA ILE A 33 5.69 -2.89 2.12
C ILE A 33 6.76 -2.98 1.04
N HIS A 34 7.08 -4.21 0.67
CA HIS A 34 8.14 -4.51 -0.29
C HIS A 34 7.55 -4.77 -1.67
N PRO A 35 8.25 -4.38 -2.75
CA PRO A 35 7.83 -4.69 -4.09
C PRO A 35 7.61 -6.18 -4.29
N THR A 36 6.47 -6.54 -4.88
CA THR A 36 6.21 -7.92 -5.31
C THR A 36 5.16 -7.93 -6.42
N PRO A 37 5.32 -8.77 -7.46
CA PRO A 37 4.30 -8.94 -8.48
C PRO A 37 3.08 -9.73 -7.97
N HIS A 38 3.22 -10.41 -6.83
CA HIS A 38 2.16 -11.22 -6.22
C HIS A 38 1.34 -10.40 -5.24
N TRP A 39 0.05 -10.75 -5.10
CA TRP A 39 -0.79 -10.16 -4.08
C TRP A 39 -0.28 -10.49 -2.67
N LYS A 40 -0.19 -9.45 -1.85
CA LYS A 40 0.08 -9.52 -0.42
C LYS A 40 -1.00 -8.76 0.34
N PHE A 41 -1.11 -9.09 1.62
CA PHE A 41 -2.11 -8.55 2.52
C PHE A 41 -1.44 -8.14 3.82
N VAL A 42 -1.78 -6.96 4.32
CA VAL A 42 -1.40 -6.49 5.66
C VAL A 42 -2.63 -5.99 6.41
N GLU A 43 -2.65 -6.17 7.72
CA GLU A 43 -3.75 -5.70 8.55
C GLU A 43 -3.76 -4.17 8.62
N ALA A 44 -4.84 -3.58 8.15
CA ALA A 44 -5.02 -2.15 8.05
C ALA A 44 -6.34 -1.74 8.72
N ASN A 45 -6.23 -0.89 9.73
CA ASN A 45 -7.36 -0.19 10.32
C ASN A 45 -7.40 1.22 9.73
N LEU A 46 -7.80 1.27 8.47
CA LEU A 46 -8.00 2.50 7.72
C LEU A 46 -9.50 2.71 7.54
N GLU A 47 -9.95 3.97 7.58
CA GLU A 47 -11.36 4.28 7.31
C GLU A 47 -11.72 3.89 5.87
N ASP A 48 -12.94 3.36 5.67
CA ASP A 48 -13.40 2.98 4.33
C ASP A 48 -13.40 4.18 3.38
N GLY A 49 -12.90 3.97 2.17
CA GLY A 49 -12.73 5.03 1.17
C GLY A 49 -11.54 5.98 1.42
N SER A 50 -10.76 5.77 2.49
CA SER A 50 -9.55 6.56 2.71
C SER A 50 -8.52 6.35 1.59
N ARG A 51 -7.87 7.45 1.19
CA ARG A 51 -6.74 7.38 0.27
C ARG A 51 -5.57 6.72 0.99
N LEU A 52 -4.89 5.78 0.32
CA LEU A 52 -3.65 5.22 0.85
C LEU A 52 -2.60 6.34 0.96
N GLU A 53 -2.19 6.60 2.19
CA GLU A 53 -1.11 7.54 2.50
C GLU A 53 0.22 6.82 2.46
N VAL A 54 1.13 7.34 1.64
CA VAL A 54 2.53 6.95 1.61
C VAL A 54 3.32 7.99 2.38
N ASP A 55 4.36 7.57 3.08
CA ASP A 55 5.30 8.45 3.75
C ASP A 55 5.85 9.50 2.74
N PRO A 56 5.85 10.80 3.09
CA PRO A 56 6.29 11.88 2.19
C PRO A 56 7.74 11.75 1.69
N GLY A 57 8.56 10.90 2.30
CA GLY A 57 9.92 10.60 1.83
C GLY A 57 9.99 9.82 0.52
N PHE A 58 8.86 9.33 -0.01
CA PHE A 58 8.80 8.57 -1.26
C PHE A 58 8.17 9.38 -2.41
N TYR A 59 8.80 9.35 -3.58
CA TYR A 59 8.24 9.91 -4.80
C TYR A 59 7.40 8.87 -5.54
N VAL A 60 6.16 8.66 -5.07
CA VAL A 60 5.21 7.71 -5.67
C VAL A 60 3.81 8.32 -5.74
N GLU A 61 3.04 7.93 -6.76
CA GLU A 61 1.63 8.32 -6.88
C GLU A 61 0.73 7.23 -6.30
N SER A 62 -0.13 7.57 -5.33
CA SER A 62 -1.19 6.69 -4.85
C SER A 62 -2.51 7.03 -5.55
N ARG A 63 -3.18 6.00 -6.08
CA ARG A 63 -4.52 6.09 -6.66
C ARG A 63 -5.52 5.38 -5.75
N SER A 64 -6.67 6.02 -5.52
CA SER A 64 -7.80 5.40 -4.83
C SER A 64 -8.32 4.23 -5.67
N ALA A 65 -8.49 3.05 -5.07
CA ALA A 65 -9.21 1.96 -5.72
C ALA A 65 -10.67 2.39 -5.86
N HIS A 66 -11.10 2.69 -7.09
CA HIS A 66 -12.51 2.86 -7.39
C HIS A 66 -13.16 1.47 -7.29
N PRO A 67 -14.31 1.30 -6.62
CA PRO A 67 -15.12 0.13 -6.83
C PRO A 67 -15.72 0.29 -8.24
N ASP A 68 -15.35 -0.60 -9.15
CA ASP A 68 -16.18 -0.88 -10.33
C ASP A 68 -17.32 -1.82 -9.92
#